data_AF-A0ABD0RGH6-F1
#
_entry.id   AF-A0ABD0RGH6-F1
#
_cell.length_a   1.000
_cell.length_b   1.000
_cell.length_c   1.000
_cell.angle_alpha   90.00
_cell.angle_beta   90.00
_cell.angle_gamma   90.00
#
_symmetry.space_group_name_H-M   'P 1'
#
loop_
_entity.id
_entity.type
_entity.pdbx_description
1 polymer ?
#
loop_
_entity_poly.entity_id
_entity_poly.type
_entity_poly.pdbx_seq_one_letter_code
_entity_poly.pdbx_strand_id
1 'polypeptide(L)' 'PKLGDVYIMWKMGSQPYIEGRTSAPIRQKDSTSVLSILKIEKQKFKDTITCAVIHANMSNGRSPLQ' A
#
# COMPACT_ATOMS: atom_id res chain seq x y z
N PRO A 1 3.35 -14.82 8.99
CA PRO A 1 2.99 -13.42 8.65
C PRO A 1 1.93 -12.90 9.62
N LYS A 2 2.34 -12.09 10.59
CA LYS A 2 1.38 -11.32 11.40
C LYS A 2 0.97 -10.11 10.54
N LEU A 3 -0.23 -9.57 10.73
CA LEU A 3 -0.74 -8.38 10.03
C LEU A 3 0.15 -7.12 10.18
N GLY A 4 1.22 -7.17 10.98
CA GLY A 4 2.21 -6.10 11.14
C GLY A 4 3.42 -6.15 10.22
N ASP A 5 3.52 -7.11 9.29
CA ASP A 5 4.72 -7.25 8.44
C ASP A 5 4.68 -6.36 7.19
N VAL A 6 3.49 -5.98 6.69
CA VAL A 6 3.31 -5.15 5.49
C VAL A 6 2.35 -3.99 5.79
N TYR A 7 2.77 -2.75 5.49
CA TYR A 7 1.94 -1.55 5.55
C TYR A 7 1.82 -0.92 4.16
N ILE A 8 0.59 -0.67 3.70
CA ILE A 8 0.31 -0.18 2.35
C ILE A 8 -0.51 1.12 2.45
N MET A 9 -0.02 2.19 1.86
CA MET A 9 -0.78 3.43 1.68
C MET A 9 -0.68 3.95 0.25
N TRP A 10 -1.60 4.83 -0.10
CA TRP A 10 -1.71 5.40 -1.43
C TRP A 10 -1.50 6.90 -1.41
N LYS A 11 -0.88 7.45 -2.45
CA LYS A 11 -0.71 8.90 -2.63
C LYS A 11 -1.25 9.31 -4.00
N MET A 12 -1.98 10.43 -4.05
CA MET A 12 -2.46 11.01 -5.30
C MET A 12 -1.73 12.34 -5.53
N GLY A 13 -0.84 12.38 -6.53
CA GLY A 13 0.01 13.55 -6.80
C GLY A 13 0.80 13.99 -5.56
N SER A 14 0.63 15.25 -5.17
CA SER A 14 1.27 15.83 -3.98
C SER A 14 0.45 15.70 -2.68
N GLN A 15 -0.74 15.10 -2.73
CA GLN A 15 -1.62 14.97 -1.56
C GLN A 15 -1.01 14.05 -0.49
N PRO A 16 -1.46 14.13 0.77
CA PRO A 16 -1.06 13.20 1.82
C PRO A 16 -1.36 11.74 1.46
N TYR A 17 -0.68 10.83 2.13
CA TYR A 17 -0.98 9.41 2.01
C TYR A 17 -2.34 9.08 2.63
N ILE A 18 -3.06 8.16 2.02
CA ILE A 18 -4.37 7.67 2.45
C ILE A 18 -4.41 6.14 2.43
N GLU A 19 -5.24 5.57 3.30
CA GLU A 19 -5.45 4.13 3.32
C GLU A 19 -6.38 3.68 2.18
N GLY A 20 -6.03 2.56 1.58
CA GLY A 20 -6.91 1.81 0.69
C GLY A 20 -7.63 0.70 1.46
N ARG A 21 -8.52 -0.02 0.78
CA ARG A 21 -9.10 -1.25 1.33
C ARG A 21 -8.10 -2.39 1.13
N THR A 22 -7.52 -2.86 2.22
CA THR A 22 -6.53 -3.95 2.20
C THR A 22 -7.17 -5.28 2.58
N SER A 23 -6.86 -6.33 1.82
CA SER A 23 -7.35 -7.69 2.08
C SER A 23 -6.63 -8.31 3.27
N ALA A 24 -7.21 -9.39 3.80
CA ALA A 24 -6.43 -10.30 4.63
C ALA A 24 -5.24 -10.87 3.82
N PRO A 25 -4.10 -11.18 4.46
CA PRO A 25 -2.97 -11.82 3.80
C PRO A 25 -3.35 -13.20 3.28
N ILE A 26 -2.98 -13.49 2.03
CA ILE A 26 -3.20 -14.77 1.36
C ILE A 26 -1.88 -15.53 1.38
N ARG A 27 -1.85 -16.69 2.05
CA ARG A 27 -0.69 -17.58 2.04
C ARG A 27 -0.53 -18.22 0.67
N GLN A 28 0.69 -18.18 0.16
CA GLN A 28 1.16 -18.99 -0.96
C GLN A 28 2.12 -20.06 -0.43
N LYS A 29 2.66 -20.90 -1.31
CA LYS A 29 3.53 -22.02 -0.94
C LYS A 29 4.68 -21.58 -0.03
N ASP A 30 5.44 -20.57 -0.46
CA ASP A 30 6.64 -20.09 0.22
C ASP A 30 6.59 -18.57 0.51
N SER A 31 5.43 -17.94 0.31
CA SER A 31 5.28 -16.48 0.41
C SER A 31 3.89 -16.09 0.89
N THR A 32 3.65 -14.78 1.01
CA THR A 32 2.33 -14.22 1.34
C THR A 32 2.07 -13.04 0.42
N SER A 33 0.87 -12.99 -0.15
CA SER A 33 0.39 -11.85 -0.94
C SER A 33 -0.68 -11.07 -0.19
N VAL A 34 -0.67 -9.75 -0.32
CA VAL A 34 -1.70 -8.85 0.21
C VAL A 34 -2.18 -7.98 -0.95
N LEU A 35 -3.49 -7.77 -1.05
CA LEU A 35 -4.08 -6.89 -2.06
C LEU A 35 -4.61 -5.63 -1.38
N SER A 36 -4.23 -4.46 -1.89
CA SER A 36 -4.84 -3.18 -1.50
C SER A 36 -5.53 -2.56 -2.72
N ILE A 37 -6.72 -2.00 -2.50
CA ILE A 37 -7.52 -1.34 -3.54
C ILE A 37 -7.83 0.08 -3.09
N LEU A 38 -7.39 1.06 -3.88
CA LEU A 38 -7.82 2.45 -3.74
C LEU A 38 -9.01 2.73 -4.65
N LYS A 39 -10.13 3.17 -4.08
CA LYS A 39 -11.27 3.67 -4.84
C LYS A 39 -11.10 5.18 -5.05
N ILE A 40 -11.07 5.61 -6.31
CA ILE A 40 -11.01 7.04 -6.66
C ILE A 40 -12.09 7.40 -7.69
N GLU A 41 -12.37 8.69 -7.79
CA GLU A 41 -13.21 9.24 -8.85
C GLU A 41 -12.42 9.31 -10.17
N LYS A 42 -13.09 9.08 -11.31
CA LYS A 42 -12.48 9.09 -12.65
C LYS A 42 -11.68 10.36 -12.94
N GLN A 43 -12.14 11.51 -12.45
CA GLN A 43 -11.45 12.80 -12.63
C GLN A 43 -10.08 12.87 -11.95
N LYS A 44 -9.91 12.19 -10.81
CA LYS A 44 -8.65 12.13 -10.06
C LYS A 44 -7.65 11.13 -10.66
N PHE A 45 -8.08 10.28 -11.58
CA PHE A 45 -7.19 9.36 -12.30
C PHE A 45 -6.20 10.09 -13.24
N LYS A 46 -6.37 11.41 -13.44
CA LYS A 46 -5.42 12.24 -14.18
C LYS A 46 -4.12 12.49 -13.41
N ASP A 47 -4.15 12.36 -12.08
CA ASP A 47 -2.99 12.54 -11.23
C ASP A 47 -2.15 11.25 -11.16
N THR A 48 -0.86 11.39 -10.84
CA THR A 48 -0.01 10.23 -10.54
C THR A 48 -0.50 9.54 -9.27
N ILE A 49 -0.91 8.28 -9.38
CA ILE A 49 -1.32 7.44 -8.24
C ILE A 49 -0.12 6.57 -7.84
N THR A 50 0.36 6.76 -6.61
CA THR A 50 1.46 5.97 -6.05
C THR A 50 0.93 5.00 -5.01
N CYS A 51 1.25 3.72 -5.15
CA CYS A 51 1.12 2.73 -4.08
C CYS A 51 2.46 2.62 -3.35
N ALA A 52 2.49 3.00 -2.07
CA ALA A 52 3.68 2.92 -1.23
C ALA A 52 3.53 1.76 -0.24
N VAL A 53 4.57 0.94 -0.15
CA VAL A 53 4.59 -0.26 0.67
C VAL A 53 5.79 -0.20 1.60
N ILE A 54 5.58 -0.49 2.88
CA ILE A 54 6.63 -0.85 3.84
C ILE A 54 6.44 -2.32 4.18
N HIS A 55 7.53 -3.07 4.23
CA HIS A 55 7.57 -4.43 4.74
C HIS A 55 8.69 -4.51 5.76
N ALA A 56 8.50 -5.29 6.83
CA ALA A 56 9.41 -5.34 7.98
C ALA A 56 10.88 -5.63 7.60
N ASN A 57 11.10 -6.36 6.50
CA ASN A 57 12.44 -6.70 6.02
C ASN A 57 12.95 -5.83 4.85
N MET A 58 12.34 -4.67 4.58
CA MET A 58 12.85 -3.74 3.57
C MET A 58 13.91 -2.81 4.17
N SER A 59 15.00 -2.62 3.43
CA SER A 59 16.12 -1.76 3.81
C SER A 59 15.79 -0.26 3.80
N ASN A 60 14.70 0.15 3.15
CA ASN A 60 14.28 1.55 3.03
C ASN A 60 12.80 1.73 3.41
N GLY A 61 12.54 1.91 4.71
CA GLY A 61 11.18 2.06 5.27
C GLY A 61 10.69 3.51 5.37
N ARG A 62 11.16 4.43 4.51
CA ARG A 62 10.87 5.87 4.68
C ARG A 62 9.45 6.29 4.32
N SER A 63 8.80 5.63 3.37
CA SER A 63 7.44 5.96 2.94
C SER A 63 6.56 4.71 3.04
N PRO A 64 5.34 4.79 3.59
CA PRO A 64 4.53 6.01 3.67
C PRO A 64 4.50 6.73 5.04
N LEU A 65 5.29 6.30 6.03
CA LEU A 65 5.30 6.85 7.41
C LEU A 65 6.14 8.14 7.59
N GLN A 66 6.27 8.99 6.56
CA GLN A 66 7.06 10.23 6.67
C GLN A 66 6.47 11.24 7.64
#